data_AF-A0AAU9D748-F1
#
_entry.id   AF-A0AAU9D748-F1
#
_cell.length_a   1.000
_cell.length_b   1.000
_cell.length_c   1.000
_cell.angle_alpha   90.00
_cell.angle_beta   90.00
_cell.angle_gamma   90.00
#
_symmetry.space_group_name_H-M   'P 1'
#
loop_
_entity.id
_entity.type
_entity.pdbx_description
1 polymer ?
#
loop_
_entity_poly.entity_id
_entity_poly.type
_entity_poly.pdbx_seq_one_letter_code
_entity_poly.pdbx_strand_id
1 'polypeptide(L)'
;MSRPEAGNRNDNMHNIGNSVETIVKTLYRARISVDGLFLNADAGFDGEKLRMVAFHYGINLYIPNKASDHFDILDDQLHKERYFIERPNAWLDSYRSLLNHFEITISS
;
A
#
# COMPACT_ATOMS: atom_id res chain seq x y z
N MET A 1 4.15 -16.44 -3.45
CA MET A 1 4.61 -15.32 -4.28
C MET A 1 3.42 -14.84 -5.10
N SER A 2 3.20 -13.52 -5.17
CA SER A 2 2.13 -12.91 -5.97
C SER A 2 2.44 -13.07 -7.46
N ARG A 3 1.39 -13.24 -8.28
CA ARG A 3 1.54 -13.30 -9.73
C ARG A 3 1.84 -11.89 -10.26
N PRO A 4 2.79 -11.73 -11.19
CA PRO A 4 3.02 -10.45 -11.83
C PRO A 4 1.79 -10.05 -12.65
N GLU A 5 1.25 -8.85 -12.39
CA GLU A 5 0.15 -8.29 -13.18
C GLU A 5 0.73 -7.44 -14.31
N ALA A 6 0.22 -7.64 -15.53
CA ALA A 6 0.66 -6.90 -16.70
C ALA A 6 0.17 -5.44 -16.63
N GLY A 7 1.05 -4.47 -16.82
CA GLY A 7 0.75 -3.02 -16.83
C GLY A 7 -0.03 -2.53 -18.06
N ASN A 8 -0.80 -3.40 -18.72
CA ASN A 8 -1.49 -3.11 -19.99
C ASN A 8 -2.88 -2.47 -19.81
N ARG A 9 -3.34 -2.25 -18.57
CA ARG A 9 -4.64 -1.63 -18.30
C ARG A 9 -4.42 -0.45 -17.36
N ASN A 10 -4.82 0.74 -17.80
CA ASN A 10 -4.87 1.98 -17.01
C ASN A 10 -5.93 1.91 -15.88
N ASP A 11 -6.29 0.72 -15.42
CA ASP A 11 -7.36 0.46 -14.47
C ASP A 11 -6.77 -0.18 -13.21
N ASN A 12 -5.79 0.52 -12.64
CA ASN A 12 -5.09 0.16 -11.41
C ASN A 12 -6.05 0.09 -10.20
N MET A 13 -7.28 0.62 -10.35
CA MET A 13 -8.29 0.74 -9.32
C MET A 13 -9.27 -0.43 -9.29
N HIS A 14 -9.51 -1.13 -10.40
CA HIS A 14 -10.59 -2.15 -10.45
C HIS A 14 -10.33 -3.36 -9.56
N ASN A 15 -9.06 -3.71 -9.31
CA ASN A 15 -8.69 -4.92 -8.57
C ASN A 15 -8.11 -4.65 -7.18
N ILE A 16 -7.96 -3.38 -6.77
CA ILE A 16 -7.25 -3.05 -5.53
C ILE A 16 -7.98 -3.55 -4.28
N GLY A 17 -9.31 -3.53 -4.28
CA GLY A 17 -10.11 -4.08 -3.19
C GLY A 17 -9.83 -5.57 -2.96
N ASN A 18 -9.72 -6.36 -4.04
CA ASN A 18 -9.42 -7.79 -3.96
C ASN A 18 -8.01 -8.06 -3.43
N SER A 19 -7.05 -7.21 -3.82
CA SER A 19 -5.67 -7.28 -3.31
C SER A 19 -5.61 -7.00 -1.81
N VAL A 20 -6.26 -5.93 -1.34
CA VAL A 20 -6.33 -5.59 0.09
C VAL A 20 -7.02 -6.71 0.86
N GLU A 21 -8.12 -7.25 0.35
CA GLU A 21 -8.84 -8.37 0.98
C GLU A 21 -7.95 -9.63 1.10
N THR A 22 -7.13 -9.91 0.09
CA THR A 22 -6.17 -11.02 0.13
C THR A 22 -5.11 -10.82 1.20
N ILE A 23 -4.62 -9.59 1.35
CA ILE A 23 -3.65 -9.22 2.41
C ILE A 23 -4.30 -9.39 3.78
N VAL A 24 -5.50 -8.84 3.98
CA VAL A 24 -6.25 -8.95 5.24
C VAL A 24 -6.50 -10.41 5.62
N LYS A 25 -6.93 -11.26 4.67
CA LYS A 25 -7.09 -12.71 4.89
C LYS A 25 -5.78 -13.38 5.31
N THR A 26 -4.65 -12.93 4.76
CA THR A 26 -3.32 -13.45 5.12
C THR A 26 -2.93 -13.04 6.53
N LEU A 27 -3.17 -11.78 6.92
CA LEU A 27 -2.92 -11.28 8.27
C LEU A 27 -3.79 -12.00 9.31
N TYR A 28 -5.07 -12.23 9.02
CA TYR A 28 -5.94 -13.02 9.88
C TYR A 28 -5.46 -14.45 10.07
N ARG A 29 -4.97 -15.12 9.01
CA ARG A 29 -4.35 -16.44 9.10
C ARG A 29 -3.11 -16.44 9.99
N ALA A 30 -2.36 -15.33 10.00
CA ALA A 30 -1.22 -15.11 10.87
C ALA A 30 -1.62 -14.65 12.30
N ARG A 31 -2.91 -14.54 12.60
CA ARG A 31 -3.46 -14.01 13.87
C ARG A 31 -3.03 -12.57 14.17
N ILE A 32 -2.82 -11.77 13.13
CA ILE A 32 -2.52 -10.34 13.22
C ILE A 32 -3.83 -9.57 13.02
N SER A 33 -4.16 -8.70 13.98
CA SER A 33 -5.32 -7.82 13.85
C SER A 33 -5.07 -6.74 12.79
N VAL A 34 -6.10 -6.46 11.99
CA VAL A 34 -6.07 -5.38 10.99
C VAL A 34 -6.77 -4.10 11.47
N ASP A 35 -7.56 -4.21 12.53
CA ASP A 35 -8.24 -3.07 13.13
C ASP A 35 -7.22 -2.10 13.75
N GLY A 36 -7.35 -0.83 13.42
CA GLY A 36 -6.42 0.24 13.80
C GLY A 36 -5.11 0.28 12.99
N LEU A 37 -4.88 -0.65 12.04
CA LEU A 37 -3.69 -0.61 11.19
C LEU A 37 -3.67 0.65 10.34
N PHE A 38 -2.46 1.15 10.11
CA PHE A 38 -2.24 2.31 9.26
C PHE A 38 -1.88 1.89 7.83
N LEU A 39 -2.56 2.47 6.85
CA LEU A 39 -2.28 2.27 5.43
C LEU A 39 -1.96 3.62 4.77
N ASN A 40 -0.69 3.83 4.44
CA ASN A 40 -0.25 4.96 3.63
C ASN A 40 -0.43 4.62 2.14
N ALA A 41 -1.20 5.43 1.41
CA ALA A 41 -1.45 5.25 -0.01
C ALA A 41 -1.21 6.55 -0.76
N ASP A 42 -0.66 6.46 -1.97
CA ASP A 42 -0.48 7.64 -2.83
C ASP A 42 -1.81 8.16 -3.38
N ALA A 43 -1.84 9.44 -3.78
CA ALA A 43 -3.03 10.07 -4.37
C ALA A 43 -3.58 9.33 -5.60
N GLY A 44 -2.75 8.57 -6.32
CA GLY A 44 -3.19 7.71 -7.43
C GLY A 44 -4.07 6.52 -7.03
N PHE A 45 -4.15 6.22 -5.73
CA PHE A 45 -4.99 5.18 -5.15
C PHE A 45 -6.25 5.74 -4.46
N ASP A 46 -6.54 7.02 -4.64
CA ASP A 46 -7.76 7.63 -4.10
C ASP A 46 -8.99 7.14 -4.87
N GLY A 47 -9.52 6.01 -4.42
CA GLY A 47 -10.72 5.39 -4.97
C GLY A 47 -11.68 4.96 -3.88
N GLU A 48 -12.97 5.13 -4.16
CA GLU A 48 -14.07 4.75 -3.27
C GLU A 48 -13.95 3.31 -2.78
N LYS A 49 -13.58 2.37 -3.67
CA LYS A 49 -13.40 0.95 -3.31
C LYS A 49 -12.33 0.74 -2.24
N LEU A 50 -11.20 1.45 -2.31
CA LEU A 50 -10.13 1.32 -1.32
C LEU A 50 -10.57 1.90 0.04
N ARG A 51 -11.23 3.07 0.01
CA ARG A 51 -11.78 3.71 1.22
C ARG A 51 -12.82 2.82 1.90
N MET A 52 -13.75 2.24 1.14
CA MET A 52 -14.76 1.32 1.67
C MET A 52 -14.15 0.07 2.30
N VAL A 53 -13.17 -0.56 1.64
CA VAL A 53 -12.52 -1.77 2.16
C VAL A 53 -11.71 -1.43 3.42
N ALA A 54 -10.97 -0.32 3.43
CA ALA A 54 -10.22 0.11 4.60
C ALA A 54 -11.17 0.36 5.80
N PHE A 55 -12.25 1.11 5.58
CA PHE A 55 -13.26 1.35 6.60
C PHE A 55 -13.91 0.06 7.12
N HIS A 56 -14.25 -0.87 6.23
CA HIS A 56 -14.86 -2.15 6.61
C HIS A 56 -13.99 -2.98 7.56
N TYR A 57 -12.67 -2.93 7.39
CA TYR A 57 -11.71 -3.67 8.21
C TYR A 57 -11.11 -2.86 9.37
N GLY A 58 -11.57 -1.63 9.60
CA GLY A 58 -11.03 -0.74 10.64
C GLY A 58 -9.61 -0.23 10.35
N ILE A 59 -9.19 -0.21 9.08
CA ILE A 59 -7.89 0.26 8.65
C ILE A 59 -7.93 1.79 8.51
N ASN A 60 -7.00 2.46 9.19
CA ASN A 60 -6.77 3.90 9.08
C ASN A 60 -6.02 4.21 7.79
N LEU A 61 -6.77 4.57 6.75
CA LEU A 61 -6.24 4.94 5.45
C LEU A 61 -5.80 6.40 5.43
N TYR A 62 -4.56 6.64 5.03
CA TYR A 62 -4.03 7.96 4.77
C TYR A 62 -3.66 8.11 3.30
N ILE A 63 -4.23 9.14 2.68
CA ILE A 63 -3.92 9.55 1.31
C ILE A 63 -3.57 11.04 1.38
N PRO A 64 -2.37 11.46 0.92
CA PRO A 64 -2.01 12.86 0.90
C PRO A 64 -2.88 13.60 -0.12
N ASN A 65 -3.92 14.28 0.36
CA ASN A 65 -4.76 15.14 -0.45
C ASN A 65 -4.03 16.45 -0.78
N LYS A 66 -4.12 16.91 -2.04
CA LYS A 66 -3.63 18.25 -2.42
C LYS A 66 -4.67 19.35 -2.21
N ALA A 67 -5.96 19.04 -1.95
CA ALA A 67 -7.00 20.07 -2.08
C ALA A 67 -8.39 19.87 -1.45
N SER A 68 -8.68 18.91 -0.54
CA SER A 68 -10.08 18.69 -0.10
C SER A 68 -10.31 18.78 1.41
N ASP A 69 -11.36 19.53 1.76
CA ASP A 69 -12.03 19.72 3.06
C ASP A 69 -12.65 18.43 3.65
N HIS A 70 -12.06 17.27 3.38
CA HIS A 70 -12.49 16.04 4.04
C HIS A 70 -11.59 15.78 5.21
N PHE A 71 -12.24 15.48 6.34
CA PHE A 71 -11.68 15.14 7.65
C PHE A 71 -10.77 13.92 7.53
N ASP A 72 -9.65 14.08 6.85
CA ASP A 72 -8.48 13.26 7.01
C ASP A 72 -7.97 13.66 8.39
N ILE A 73 -8.05 12.74 9.34
CA ILE A 73 -7.48 12.89 10.69
C ILE A 73 -5.96 12.91 10.49
N LEU A 74 -5.48 14.05 10.01
CA LEU A 74 -4.08 14.40 9.86
C LEU A 74 -3.63 14.82 11.25
N ASP A 75 -3.29 13.83 12.07
CA ASP A 75 -2.49 14.12 13.25
C ASP A 75 -1.09 14.51 12.72
N ASP A 76 -0.57 15.67 13.09
CA ASP A 76 0.82 16.07 12.81
C ASP A 76 1.80 14.97 13.30
N GLN A 77 1.39 14.19 14.30
CA GLN A 77 2.12 13.02 14.76
C GLN A 77 2.17 11.91 13.69
N LEU A 78 1.06 11.63 12.99
CA LEU A 78 0.98 10.66 11.90
C LEU A 78 1.88 11.05 10.72
N HIS A 79 1.94 12.34 10.39
CA HIS A 79 2.85 12.85 9.36
C HIS A 79 4.32 12.69 9.77
N LYS A 80 4.66 12.85 11.06
CA LYS A 80 6.02 12.61 11.57
C LYS A 80 6.38 11.13 11.52
N GLU A 81 5.47 10.25 11.91
CA GLU A 81 5.67 8.80 11.91
C GLU A 81 5.84 8.24 10.49
N ARG A 82 5.22 8.86 9.47
CA ARG A 82 5.41 8.49 8.05
C ARG A 82 6.89 8.47 7.65
N TYR A 83 7.67 9.45 8.09
CA TYR A 83 9.09 9.54 7.75
C TYR A 83 9.91 8.33 8.25
N PHE A 84 9.52 7.76 9.39
CA PHE A 84 10.15 6.56 9.95
C PHE A 84 9.88 5.31 9.11
N ILE A 85 8.77 5.26 8.38
CA ILE A 85 8.39 4.15 7.50
C ILE A 85 8.97 4.32 6.08
N GLU A 86 9.06 5.55 5.58
CA GLU A 86 9.57 5.82 4.23
C GLU A 86 11.05 5.50 4.07
N ARG A 87 11.87 5.75 5.10
CA ARG A 87 13.31 5.43 5.09
C ARG A 87 13.60 3.94 4.86
N PRO A 88 13.03 2.99 5.64
CA PRO A 88 13.26 1.57 5.40
C PRO A 88 12.66 1.10 4.08
N ASN A 89 11.53 1.66 3.62
CA ASN A 89 10.98 1.34 2.31
C ASN A 89 11.92 1.78 1.17
N ALA A 90 12.46 2.99 1.23
CA ALA A 90 13.44 3.48 0.25
C ALA A 90 14.71 2.61 0.23
N TRP A 91 15.13 2.09 1.39
CA TRP A 91 16.23 1.14 1.47
C TRP A 91 15.88 -0.20 0.81
N LEU A 92 14.70 -0.76 1.06
CA LEU A 92 14.23 -1.99 0.43
C LEU A 92 14.12 -1.84 -1.09
N ASP A 93 13.63 -0.70 -1.58
CA ASP A 93 13.53 -0.41 -3.02
C ASP A 93 14.91 -0.28 -3.67
N SER A 94 15.86 0.35 -2.98
CA SER A 94 17.25 0.43 -3.43
C SER A 94 17.90 -0.95 -3.46
N TYR A 95 17.67 -1.77 -2.45
CA TYR A 95 18.15 -3.16 -2.40
C TYR A 95 17.55 -4.01 -3.53
N ARG A 96 16.25 -3.89 -3.77
CA ARG A 96 15.57 -4.56 -4.90
C ARG A 96 16.16 -4.12 -6.24
N SER A 97 16.46 -2.83 -6.38
CA SER A 97 17.08 -2.29 -7.60
C SER A 97 18.48 -2.87 -7.83
N LEU A 98 19.26 -3.03 -6.78
CA LEU A 98 20.55 -3.73 -6.84
C LEU A 98 20.37 -5.20 -7.25
N LEU A 99 19.45 -5.93 -6.62
CA LEU A 99 19.17 -7.33 -6.99
C LEU A 99 18.79 -7.46 -8.47
N ASN A 100 17.86 -6.63 -8.95
CA ASN A 100 17.45 -6.63 -10.36
C ASN A 100 18.61 -6.30 -11.32
N HIS A 101 19.58 -5.47 -10.90
CA HIS A 101 20.74 -5.12 -11.72
C HIS A 101 21.73 -6.28 -11.85
N PHE A 102 21.91 -7.07 -10.79
CA PHE A 102 22.81 -8.22 -10.76
C PHE A 102 22.14 -9.54 -11.17
N GLU A 103 20.81 -9.59 -11.24
CA GLU A 103 20.07 -10.67 -11.91
C GLU A 103 20.25 -10.56 -13.43
N ILE A 104 21.41 -10.98 -13.91
CA ILE A 104 21.63 -11.35 -15.31
C ILE A 104 21.09 -12.76 -15.50
N THR A 105 20.15 -12.93 -16.43
CA THR A 105 19.77 -14.25 -16.92
C THR A 105 21.02 -14.91 -17.49
N ILE A 106 21.57 -15.91 -16.79
CA ILE A 106 22.48 -16.86 -17.42
C ILE A 106 21.60 -17.71 -18.33
N SER A 107 21.23 -17.16 -19.48
CA SER A 107 20.60 -17.94 -20.52
C SER A 107 21.66 -18.89 -21.06
N SER A 108 21.50 -20.18 -20.79
CA SER A 108 22.16 -21.25 -21.55
C SER A 108 21.68 -21.26 -22.99
#